data_AF-A0A704EAJ6-F1
#
_entry.id   AF-A0A704EAJ6-F1
#
_cell.length_a   1.000
_cell.length_b   1.000
_cell.length_c   1.000
_cell.angle_alpha   90.00
_cell.angle_beta   90.00
_cell.angle_gamma   90.00
#
_symmetry.space_group_name_H-M   'P 1'
#
loop_
_entity.id
_entity.type
_entity.pdbx_description
1 polymer ?
#
loop_
_entity_poly.entity_id
_entity_poly.type
_entity_poly.pdbx_seq_one_letter_code
_entity_poly.pdbx_strand_id
1 'polypeptide(L)'
;MIIEKKIKNYTVFVKKDGEKYIEIFKDFLSYNHQVIKVFRNIEDTKVVLINTDYGKYILKVFSPKVKNTERFFKSLVKGDYYEKLF
;
A
#
# COMPACT_ATOMS: atom_id res chain seq x y z
N MET A 1 0.42 -4.73 16.80
CA MET A 1 0.17 -6.01 16.12
C MET A 1 -0.27 -5.74 14.68
N ILE A 2 0.41 -6.35 13.71
CA ILE A 2 0.02 -6.33 12.29
C ILE A 2 -0.86 -7.55 12.05
N ILE A 3 -1.89 -7.37 11.23
CA ILE A 3 -2.84 -8.40 10.84
C ILE A 3 -2.77 -8.54 9.33
N GLU A 4 -2.70 -9.78 8.86
CA GLU A 4 -2.85 -10.11 7.44
C GLU A 4 -4.35 -10.20 7.10
N LYS A 5 -4.74 -9.58 5.98
CA LYS A 5 -6.08 -9.70 5.40
C LYS A 5 -5.98 -9.98 3.90
N LYS A 6 -6.91 -10.77 3.36
CA LYS A 6 -7.08 -10.93 1.92
C LYS A 6 -8.14 -9.96 1.42
N ILE A 7 -7.79 -9.13 0.44
CA ILE A 7 -8.72 -8.17 -0.19
C ILE A 7 -8.57 -8.30 -1.71
N LYS A 8 -9.63 -8.78 -2.38
CA LYS A 8 -9.56 -9.19 -3.79
C LYS A 8 -8.38 -10.17 -3.97
N ASN A 9 -7.45 -9.87 -4.87
CA ASN A 9 -6.27 -10.68 -5.17
C ASN A 9 -5.01 -10.21 -4.41
N TYR A 10 -5.17 -9.34 -3.41
CA TYR A 10 -4.06 -8.79 -2.64
C TYR A 10 -4.00 -9.38 -1.23
N THR A 11 -2.78 -9.69 -0.79
CA THR A 11 -2.44 -9.86 0.62
C THR A 11 -2.12 -8.49 1.20
N VAL A 12 -2.87 -8.07 2.22
CA VAL A 12 -2.77 -6.73 2.82
C VAL A 12 -2.40 -6.87 4.28
N PHE A 13 -1.34 -6.16 4.68
CA PHE A 13 -0.87 -6.08 6.05
C PHE A 13 -1.28 -4.74 6.66
N VAL A 14 -1.99 -4.79 7.78
CA VAL A 14 -2.55 -3.60 8.44
C VAL A 14 -2.39 -3.69 9.95
N LYS A 15 -2.16 -2.56 10.62
CA LYS A 15 -2.16 -2.54 12.11
C LYS A 15 -3.58 -2.82 12.63
N LYS A 16 -3.70 -3.42 13.82
CA LYS A 16 -4.98 -3.82 14.44
C LYS A 16 -6.06 -2.73 14.40
N ASP A 17 -5.69 -1.47 14.61
CA ASP A 17 -6.62 -0.32 14.63
C ASP A 17 -6.65 0.43 13.28
N GLY A 18 -6.31 -0.25 12.19
CA GLY A 18 -6.12 0.33 10.87
C GLY A 18 -7.29 0.16 9.91
N GLU A 19 -8.53 -0.02 10.41
CA GLU A 19 -9.70 -0.27 9.56
C GLU A 19 -9.94 0.81 8.51
N LYS A 20 -9.74 2.09 8.89
CA LYS A 20 -9.78 3.22 7.94
C LYS A 20 -8.83 3.06 6.75
N TYR A 21 -7.66 2.43 6.94
CA TYR A 21 -6.70 2.22 5.84
C TYR A 21 -7.17 1.12 4.89
N ILE A 22 -7.95 0.15 5.38
CA ILE A 22 -8.58 -0.87 4.55
C ILE A 22 -9.62 -0.22 3.64
N GLU A 23 -10.44 0.68 4.17
CA GLU A 23 -11.46 1.39 3.39
C GLU A 23 -10.83 2.30 2.34
N ILE A 24 -9.85 3.12 2.73
CA ILE A 24 -9.08 3.96 1.80
C ILE A 24 -8.43 3.10 0.69
N PHE A 25 -7.92 1.91 1.03
CA PHE A 25 -7.36 0.99 0.04
C PHE A 25 -8.44 0.43 -0.90
N LYS A 26 -9.64 0.11 -0.41
CA LYS A 26 -10.76 -0.34 -1.26
C LYS A 26 -11.22 0.76 -2.21
N ASP A 27 -11.30 2.00 -1.76
CA ASP A 27 -11.61 3.16 -2.60
C ASP A 27 -10.55 3.38 -3.67
N PHE A 28 -9.26 3.26 -3.28
CA PHE A 28 -8.16 3.29 -4.23
C PHE A 28 -8.31 2.21 -5.32
N LEU A 29 -8.54 0.95 -4.93
CA LEU A 29 -8.71 -0.17 -5.86
C LEU A 29 -9.97 -0.06 -6.74
N SER A 30 -10.94 0.75 -6.34
CA SER A 30 -12.19 0.96 -7.08
C SER A 30 -12.18 2.28 -7.86
N TYR A 31 -11.05 2.97 -7.90
CA TYR A 31 -10.89 4.31 -8.50
C TYR A 31 -11.85 5.37 -7.92
N ASN A 32 -12.38 5.13 -6.72
CA ASN A 32 -13.32 6.00 -6.00
C ASN A 32 -12.60 6.91 -4.99
N HIS A 33 -11.44 7.46 -5.36
CA HIS A 33 -10.67 8.34 -4.48
C HIS A 33 -10.47 9.70 -5.13
N GLN A 34 -10.67 10.76 -4.34
CA GLN A 34 -10.50 12.13 -4.81
C GLN A 34 -9.03 12.56 -4.67
N VAL A 35 -8.32 12.71 -5.79
CA VAL A 35 -6.95 13.24 -5.79
C VAL A 35 -6.99 14.76 -5.72
N ILE A 36 -6.39 15.34 -4.68
CA ILE A 36 -6.24 16.78 -4.50
C ILE A 36 -4.98 17.29 -5.21
N LYS A 37 -3.85 16.58 -5.05
CA LYS A 37 -2.54 17.01 -5.57
C LYS A 37 -1.66 15.82 -5.90
N VAL A 38 -0.90 15.92 -6.99
CA VAL A 38 0.12 14.93 -7.35
C VAL A 38 1.50 15.48 -6.98
N PHE A 39 2.28 14.71 -6.21
CA PHE A 39 3.66 15.08 -5.84
C PHE A 39 4.71 14.35 -6.66
N ARG A 40 4.45 13.09 -7.01
CA ARG A 40 5.32 12.27 -7.86
C ARG A 40 4.48 11.33 -8.69
N ASN A 41 4.83 11.21 -9.97
CA ASN A 41 4.24 10.25 -10.89
C ASN A 41 5.33 9.78 -11.86
N ILE A 42 6.14 8.83 -11.39
CA ILE A 42 7.15 8.15 -12.20
C ILE A 42 6.77 6.67 -12.30
N GLU A 43 7.42 5.97 -13.20
CA GLU A 43 7.00 4.63 -13.61
C GLU A 43 6.86 3.60 -12.47
N ASP A 44 7.70 3.67 -11.45
CA ASP A 44 7.70 2.74 -10.31
C ASP A 44 7.08 3.33 -9.03
N THR A 45 6.74 4.63 -9.03
CA THR A 45 6.36 5.36 -7.82
C THR A 45 5.34 6.45 -8.11
N LYS A 46 4.20 6.37 -7.44
CA LYS A 46 3.17 7.42 -7.43
C LYS A 46 2.93 7.92 -6.00
N VAL A 47 2.93 9.25 -5.82
CA VAL A 47 2.66 9.92 -4.55
C VAL A 47 1.61 10.99 -4.77
N VAL A 48 0.46 10.85 -4.12
CA VAL A 48 -0.68 11.78 -4.27
C VAL A 48 -1.27 12.14 -2.92
N LEU A 49 -1.77 13.36 -2.79
CA LEU A 49 -2.66 13.79 -1.72
C LEU A 49 -4.09 13.39 -2.11
N ILE A 50 -4.77 12.63 -1.27
CA ILE A 50 -6.17 12.26 -1.44
C ILE A 50 -7.04 12.86 -0.33
N ASN A 51 -8.27 13.19 -0.68
CA ASN A 51 -9.32 13.46 0.29
C ASN A 51 -10.05 12.15 0.62
N THR A 52 -10.33 11.92 1.90
CA THR A 52 -11.09 10.76 2.38
C THR A 52 -12.05 11.20 3.48
N ASP A 53 -13.00 10.35 3.84
CA ASP A 53 -13.92 10.61 4.96
C ASP A 53 -13.20 10.76 6.31
N TYR A 54 -11.95 10.32 6.37
CA TYR A 54 -11.07 10.40 7.54
C TYR A 54 -10.12 11.61 7.50
N GLY A 55 -10.27 12.50 6.53
CA GLY A 55 -9.40 13.66 6.29
C GLY A 55 -8.43 13.46 5.12
N LYS A 56 -7.39 14.31 5.06
CA LYS A 56 -6.42 14.29 3.95
C LYS A 56 -5.29 13.30 4.23
N TYR A 57 -4.99 12.45 3.25
CA TYR A 57 -3.91 11.45 3.36
C TYR A 57 -2.95 11.51 2.19
N ILE A 58 -1.68 11.17 2.45
CA ILE A 58 -0.71 10.88 1.40
C ILE A 58 -0.82 9.41 1.03
N LEU A 59 -1.27 9.14 -0.20
CA LEU A 59 -1.26 7.81 -0.80
C LEU A 59 0.02 7.64 -1.60
N LYS A 60 0.81 6.64 -1.22
CA LYS A 60 2.08 6.29 -1.86
C LYS A 60 2.02 4.88 -2.41
N VAL A 61 2.08 4.75 -3.73
CA VAL A 61 2.06 3.49 -4.46
C VAL A 61 3.44 3.23 -5.04
N PHE A 62 3.95 2.02 -4.82
CA PHE A 62 5.23 1.59 -5.35
C PHE A 62 5.07 0.29 -6.12
N SER A 63 5.59 0.24 -7.34
CA SER A 63 5.63 -0.95 -8.19
C SER A 63 7.09 -1.24 -8.58
N PRO A 64 7.81 -2.07 -7.82
CA PRO A 64 9.23 -2.36 -8.08
C PRO A 64 9.42 -3.10 -9.41
N LYS A 65 10.30 -2.60 -10.29
CA LYS A 65 10.58 -3.24 -11.58
C LYS A 65 11.57 -4.41 -11.54
N VAL A 66 12.60 -4.32 -10.71
CA VAL A 66 13.80 -5.18 -10.83
C VAL A 66 13.83 -6.31 -9.78
N LYS A 67 13.03 -6.21 -8.72
CA LYS A 67 13.22 -7.03 -7.51
C LYS A 67 12.13 -8.06 -7.24
N ASN A 68 11.36 -8.53 -8.23
CA ASN A 68 10.42 -9.62 -7.94
C ASN A 68 11.15 -10.90 -7.52
N THR A 69 12.17 -11.31 -8.28
CA THR A 69 13.04 -12.44 -7.93
C THR A 69 13.92 -12.12 -6.72
N GLU A 70 14.59 -10.96 -6.68
CA GLU A 70 15.45 -10.59 -5.54
C GLU A 70 14.66 -10.47 -4.22
N ARG A 71 13.41 -9.95 -4.24
CA ARG A 71 12.52 -9.92 -3.06
C ARG A 71 12.01 -11.30 -2.69
N PHE A 72 11.69 -12.15 -3.67
CA PHE A 72 11.32 -13.55 -3.42
C PHE A 72 12.48 -14.33 -2.76
N PHE A 73 13.70 -14.18 -3.25
CA PHE A 73 14.88 -14.79 -2.62
C PHE A 73 15.20 -14.19 -1.25
N LYS A 74 15.00 -12.88 -1.07
CA LYS A 74 15.20 -12.23 0.24
C LYS A 74 14.11 -12.56 1.25
N SER A 75 12.86 -12.82 0.83
CA SER A 75 11.80 -13.28 1.73
C SER A 75 12.06 -14.70 2.24
N LEU A 76 12.74 -15.55 1.45
CA LEU A 76 13.15 -16.90 1.89
C LEU A 76 14.23 -16.87 2.99
N VAL A 77 15.11 -15.87 2.99
CA VAL A 77 16.21 -15.76 3.97
C VAL A 77 15.87 -14.86 5.16
N LYS A 78 15.07 -13.80 4.96
CA LYS A 78 14.81 -12.78 5.99
C LYS A 78 13.37 -12.77 6.53
N GLY A 79 12.46 -13.62 6.05
CA GLY A 79 11.02 -13.44 6.28
C GLY A 79 10.46 -12.28 5.47
N ASP A 80 9.13 -12.16 5.35
CA ASP A 80 8.51 -11.19 4.43
C ASP A 80 9.01 -9.77 4.74
N TYR A 81 9.57 -9.11 3.72
CA TYR A 81 10.23 -7.81 3.84
C TYR A 81 9.29 -6.74 4.42
N TYR A 82 7.98 -6.90 4.20
CA TYR A 82 6.95 -5.99 4.70
C TYR A 82 6.49 -6.28 6.14
N GLU A 83 6.71 -7.48 6.66
CA GLU A 83 6.44 -7.79 8.07
C GLU A 83 7.46 -7.13 9.00
N LYS A 84 8.69 -6.89 8.51
CA LYS A 84 9.80 -6.30 9.28
C LYS A 84 10.03 -4.81 9.02
N LEU A 85 9.15 -4.17 8.25
CA LEU A 85 9.23 -2.73 7.95
C LEU A 85 8.67 -1.86 9.08
N PHE A 86 8.10 -2.46 10.12
CA PHE A 86 7.45 -1.78 11.26
C PHE A 86 7.78 -2.44 12.60
#